data_AF-A0A3D5PZB8-F1
#
_entry.id   AF-A0A3D5PZB8-F1
#
_cell.length_a   1.000
_cell.length_b   1.000
_cell.length_c   1.000
_cell.angle_alpha   90.00
_cell.angle_beta   90.00
_cell.angle_gamma   90.00
#
_symmetry.space_group_name_H-M   'P 1'
#
loop_
_entity.id
_entity.type
_entity.pdbx_description
1 polymer ?
#
loop_
_entity_poly.entity_id
_entity_poly.type
_entity_poly.pdbx_seq_one_letter_code
_entity_poly.pdbx_strand_id
1 'polypeptide(L)'
;QAQLAFLQEADIGTLLLQHSHATTFSAFTTNLGAESFTLELGRVKPFGENDHSHFRGITNALRRRLSGGDPPSDNKKPVEIFRVVHEIINTGEDFILRVPDDAANFTRYQPGTVIWEDKRTCYRVGNQPEYIVFPNRNVPAGQRAGLMLIPERQS
;
A
#
# COMPACT_ATOMS: atom_id res chain seq x y z
N GLN A 1 0.97 19.04 -1.13
CA GLN A 1 -0.38 19.41 -0.62
C GLN A 1 -1.46 19.15 -1.67
N ALA A 2 -1.27 19.55 -2.93
CA ALA A 2 -2.22 19.27 -4.02
C ALA A 2 -2.48 17.76 -4.29
N GLN A 3 -1.49 16.90 -4.04
CA GLN A 3 -1.56 15.46 -4.27
C GLN A 3 -2.43 14.77 -3.22
N LEU A 4 -2.32 15.18 -1.96
CA LEU A 4 -3.16 14.66 -0.88
C LEU A 4 -4.63 15.04 -1.11
N ALA A 5 -4.88 16.30 -1.50
CA ALA A 5 -6.21 16.76 -1.88
C ALA A 5 -6.81 15.96 -3.06
N PHE A 6 -5.98 15.63 -4.06
CA PHE A 6 -6.39 14.75 -5.15
C PHE A 6 -6.76 13.33 -4.67
N LEU A 7 -5.95 12.73 -3.78
CA LEU A 7 -6.24 11.40 -3.22
C LEU A 7 -7.53 11.41 -2.39
N GLN A 8 -7.77 12.49 -1.63
CA GLN A 8 -9.03 12.69 -0.90
C GLN A 8 -10.21 12.77 -1.87
N GLU A 9 -10.13 13.62 -2.90
CA GLU A 9 -11.17 13.72 -3.94
C GLU A 9 -11.43 12.36 -4.60
N ALA A 10 -10.38 11.59 -4.84
CA ALA A 10 -10.42 10.28 -5.48
C ALA A 10 -11.00 9.15 -4.60
N ASP A 11 -11.45 9.45 -3.37
CA ASP A 11 -11.92 8.47 -2.37
C ASP A 11 -10.83 7.44 -1.98
N ILE A 12 -9.56 7.84 -2.06
CA ILE A 12 -8.42 7.04 -1.59
C ILE A 12 -8.19 7.33 -0.11
N GLY A 13 -8.56 6.36 0.74
CA GLY A 13 -8.48 6.50 2.19
C GLY A 13 -7.08 6.31 2.79
N THR A 14 -6.14 5.73 2.03
CA THR A 14 -4.83 5.34 2.57
C THR A 14 -3.70 5.61 1.58
N LEU A 15 -2.58 6.11 2.10
CA LEU A 15 -1.34 6.36 1.35
C LEU A 15 -0.18 5.58 2.00
N LEU A 16 0.53 4.80 1.19
CA LEU A 16 1.74 4.09 1.63
C LEU A 16 2.99 4.85 1.14
N LEU A 17 3.82 5.30 2.08
CA LEU A 17 5.11 5.89 1.80
C LEU A 17 6.18 4.80 1.80
N GLN A 18 6.81 4.62 0.65
CA GLN A 18 7.92 3.68 0.47
C GLN A 18 9.24 4.45 0.38
N HIS A 19 10.21 4.07 1.22
CA HIS A 19 11.54 4.71 1.27
C HIS A 19 12.63 3.93 0.53
N SER A 20 12.33 2.73 0.04
CA SER A 20 13.27 1.89 -0.72
C SER A 20 13.08 2.04 -2.23
N HIS A 21 14.13 1.77 -2.99
CA HIS A 21 14.05 1.67 -4.45
C HIS A 21 13.08 0.54 -4.84
N ALA A 22 11.91 0.90 -5.33
CA ALA A 22 10.99 -0.05 -5.95
C ALA A 22 11.33 -0.22 -7.43
N THR A 23 11.08 -1.40 -7.98
CA THR A 23 11.16 -1.67 -9.43
C THR A 23 9.84 -1.35 -10.15
N THR A 24 8.94 -0.60 -9.51
CA THR A 24 7.64 -0.23 -10.08
C THR A 24 7.77 0.90 -11.09
N PHE A 25 6.83 0.98 -12.04
CA PHE A 25 6.81 2.07 -13.01
C PHE A 25 6.71 3.45 -12.35
N SER A 26 5.92 3.57 -11.27
CA SER A 26 5.84 4.81 -10.49
C SER A 26 7.17 5.21 -9.85
N ALA A 27 7.98 4.26 -9.39
CA ALA A 27 9.31 4.58 -8.86
C ALA A 27 10.27 5.04 -9.97
N PHE A 28 10.19 4.42 -11.15
CA PHE A 28 10.95 4.85 -12.31
C PHE A 28 10.61 6.29 -12.72
N THR A 29 9.33 6.64 -12.84
CA THR A 29 8.92 8.01 -13.23
C THR A 29 9.24 9.05 -12.15
N THR A 30 9.22 8.67 -10.86
CA THR A 30 9.74 9.55 -9.78
C THR A 30 11.21 9.88 -9.97
N ASN A 31 12.05 8.94 -10.40
CA ASN A 31 13.48 9.22 -10.68
C ASN A 31 13.67 10.19 -11.86
N LEU A 32 12.65 10.38 -12.70
CA LEU A 32 12.63 11.37 -13.77
C LEU A 32 12.05 12.73 -13.33
N GLY A 33 11.74 12.89 -12.03
CA GLY A 33 11.18 14.12 -11.46
C GLY A 33 9.65 14.23 -11.54
N ALA A 34 8.94 13.16 -11.93
CA ALA A 34 7.49 13.17 -11.97
C ALA A 34 6.87 12.89 -10.59
N GLU A 35 5.78 13.58 -10.25
CA GLU A 35 4.94 13.23 -9.11
C GLU A 35 4.20 11.92 -9.40
N SER A 36 4.63 10.83 -8.77
CA SER A 36 4.16 9.48 -9.13
C SER A 36 3.66 8.72 -7.92
N PHE A 37 2.56 7.99 -8.10
CA PHE A 37 1.98 7.10 -7.11
C PHE A 37 1.37 5.88 -7.81
N THR A 38 1.35 4.74 -7.12
CA THR A 38 0.57 3.56 -7.53
C THR A 38 -0.75 3.57 -6.76
N LEU A 39 -1.88 3.48 -7.47
CA LEU A 39 -3.21 3.40 -6.85
C LEU A 39 -3.75 1.98 -6.95
N GLU A 40 -4.02 1.38 -5.80
CA GLU A 40 -4.75 0.11 -5.71
C GLU A 40 -6.25 0.40 -5.56
N LEU A 41 -7.01 0.24 -6.63
CA LEU A 41 -8.43 0.63 -6.68
C LEU A 41 -9.38 -0.52 -6.29
N GLY A 42 -8.98 -1.35 -5.34
CA GLY A 42 -9.75 -2.49 -4.88
C GLY A 42 -9.37 -3.80 -5.58
N ARG A 43 -10.29 -4.76 -5.61
CA ARG A 43 -10.02 -6.12 -6.14
C ARG A 43 -10.20 -6.16 -7.65
N VAL A 44 -9.31 -6.87 -8.32
CA VAL A 44 -9.43 -7.14 -9.75
C VAL A 44 -10.56 -8.14 -10.00
N LYS A 45 -11.47 -7.80 -10.91
CA LYS A 45 -12.45 -8.73 -11.51
C LYS A 45 -12.27 -8.79 -13.03
N PRO A 46 -12.76 -9.86 -13.69
CA PRO A 46 -12.84 -9.91 -15.15
C PRO A 46 -13.49 -8.66 -15.76
N PHE A 47 -13.19 -8.41 -17.03
CA PHE A 47 -13.80 -7.29 -17.76
C PHE A 47 -15.34 -7.39 -17.73
N GLY A 48 -16.00 -6.26 -17.45
CA GLY A 48 -17.46 -6.19 -17.35
C GLY A 48 -18.05 -6.53 -15.98
N GLU A 49 -17.27 -7.08 -15.05
CA GLU A 49 -17.76 -7.49 -13.71
C GLU A 49 -17.41 -6.51 -12.58
N ASN A 50 -16.57 -5.51 -12.88
CA ASN A 50 -16.23 -4.46 -11.92
C ASN A 50 -17.42 -3.52 -11.74
N ASP A 51 -17.85 -3.32 -10.49
CA ASP A 51 -18.85 -2.31 -10.19
C ASP A 51 -18.23 -0.92 -10.30
N HIS A 52 -18.61 -0.20 -11.35
CA HIS A 52 -18.13 1.16 -11.64
C HIS A 52 -18.48 2.17 -10.54
N SER A 53 -19.49 1.88 -9.69
CA SER A 53 -19.87 2.74 -8.58
C SER A 53 -18.71 2.96 -7.59
N HIS A 54 -17.85 1.94 -7.40
CA HIS A 54 -16.67 1.99 -6.53
C HIS A 54 -15.55 2.90 -7.06
N PHE A 55 -15.57 3.23 -8.35
CA PHE A 55 -14.51 4.02 -9.00
C PHE A 55 -14.93 5.47 -9.29
N ARG A 56 -16.10 5.90 -8.80
CA ARG A 56 -16.63 7.24 -9.07
C ARG A 56 -15.71 8.36 -8.58
N GLY A 57 -15.15 8.22 -7.37
CA GLY A 57 -14.22 9.20 -6.79
C GLY A 57 -13.04 9.47 -7.71
N ILE A 58 -12.22 8.44 -7.97
CA ILE A 58 -11.05 8.55 -8.84
C ILE A 58 -11.41 8.99 -10.26
N THR A 59 -12.52 8.53 -10.83
CA THR A 59 -12.95 8.91 -12.18
C THR A 59 -13.27 10.41 -12.26
N ASN A 60 -13.98 10.94 -11.27
CA ASN A 60 -14.34 12.35 -11.22
C ASN A 60 -13.11 13.23 -10.98
N ALA A 61 -12.25 12.83 -10.04
CA ALA A 61 -11.00 13.54 -9.74
C ALA A 61 -10.09 13.62 -10.96
N LEU A 62 -9.93 12.51 -11.70
CA LEU A 62 -9.15 12.49 -12.94
C LEU A 62 -9.77 13.39 -14.01
N ARG A 63 -11.08 13.30 -14.27
CA ARG A 63 -11.75 14.14 -15.27
C ARG A 63 -11.56 15.63 -14.99
N ARG A 64 -11.75 16.03 -13.73
CA ARG A 64 -11.58 17.41 -13.26
C ARG A 64 -10.14 17.89 -13.44
N ARG A 65 -9.17 17.08 -13.01
CA ARG A 65 -7.75 17.45 -13.13
C ARG A 65 -7.31 17.58 -14.58
N LEU A 66 -7.78 16.67 -15.45
CA LEU A 66 -7.52 16.73 -16.90
C LEU A 66 -8.21 17.93 -17.57
N SER A 67 -9.33 18.41 -17.03
CA SER A 67 -10.00 19.62 -17.51
C SER A 67 -9.47 20.92 -16.89
N GLY A 68 -8.45 20.86 -16.01
CA GLY A 68 -7.90 22.02 -15.31
C GLY A 68 -8.84 22.63 -14.26
N GLY A 69 -9.83 21.87 -13.77
CA GLY A 69 -10.78 22.35 -12.76
C GLY A 69 -10.23 22.28 -11.34
N ASP A 70 -10.68 23.18 -10.48
CA ASP A 70 -10.31 23.19 -9.06
C ASP A 70 -10.97 22.04 -8.29
N PRO A 71 -10.26 21.41 -7.33
CA PRO A 71 -10.82 20.36 -6.49
C PRO A 71 -12.02 20.87 -5.69
N PRO A 72 -13.01 20.01 -5.39
CA PRO A 72 -14.15 20.40 -4.58
C PRO A 72 -13.69 20.81 -3.18
N SER A 73 -14.36 21.80 -2.60
CA SER A 73 -14.11 22.32 -1.24
C SER A 73 -14.60 21.37 -0.13
N ASP A 74 -15.11 20.19 -0.47
CA ASP A 74 -15.71 19.27 0.48
C ASP A 74 -14.67 18.67 1.44
N ASN A 75 -15.02 18.69 2.73
CA ASN A 75 -14.28 18.05 3.81
C ASN A 75 -14.43 16.53 3.73
N LYS A 76 -13.72 15.90 2.78
CA LYS A 76 -13.55 14.44 2.78
C LYS A 76 -12.64 14.01 3.93
N LYS A 77 -12.79 12.76 4.37
CA LYS A 77 -11.97 12.18 5.44
C LYS A 77 -10.47 12.34 5.09
N PRO A 78 -9.61 12.63 6.07
CA PRO A 78 -8.16 12.69 5.84
C PRO A 78 -7.65 11.33 5.35
N VAL A 79 -6.67 11.35 4.45
CA VAL A 79 -5.97 10.14 4.02
C VAL A 79 -5.10 9.67 5.18
N GLU A 80 -5.25 8.42 5.57
CA GLU A 80 -4.36 7.78 6.53
C GLU A 80 -3.03 7.49 5.86
N ILE A 81 -1.94 8.00 6.43
CA ILE A 81 -0.60 7.82 5.87
C ILE A 81 0.08 6.72 6.66
N PHE A 82 0.66 5.74 5.97
CA PHE A 82 1.49 4.71 6.54
C PHE A 82 2.87 4.76 5.91
N ARG A 83 3.87 4.36 6.69
CA ARG A 83 5.24 4.20 6.24
C ARG A 83 5.62 2.73 6.24
N VAL A 84 6.26 2.29 5.16
CA VAL A 84 6.85 0.94 5.08
C VAL A 84 8.05 0.88 6.02
N VAL A 85 8.03 -0.06 6.95
CA VAL A 85 9.13 -0.30 7.91
C VAL A 85 9.89 -1.58 7.66
N HIS A 86 9.28 -2.54 6.96
CA HIS A 86 9.95 -3.78 6.59
C HIS A 86 9.36 -4.38 5.31
N GLU A 87 10.23 -4.83 4.41
CA GLU A 87 9.86 -5.58 3.21
C GLU A 87 10.10 -7.07 3.46
N ILE A 88 9.07 -7.88 3.29
CA ILE A 88 9.15 -9.32 3.47
C ILE A 88 9.57 -9.91 2.12
N ILE A 89 10.78 -10.44 2.04
CA ILE A 89 11.29 -11.15 0.86
C ILE A 89 11.29 -12.64 1.18
N ASN A 90 10.75 -13.47 0.28
CA ASN A 90 10.86 -14.91 0.41
C ASN A 90 12.34 -15.31 0.27
N THR A 91 12.95 -15.82 1.34
CA THR A 91 14.37 -16.18 1.38
C THR A 91 14.68 -17.55 0.77
N GLY A 92 13.65 -18.30 0.36
CA GLY A 92 13.78 -19.61 -0.27
C GLY A 92 13.56 -20.76 0.71
N GLU A 93 14.55 -21.64 0.84
CA GLU A 93 14.42 -22.84 1.66
C GLU A 93 14.13 -22.47 3.13
N ASP A 94 13.15 -23.16 3.72
CA ASP A 94 12.66 -22.95 5.09
C ASP A 94 12.02 -21.59 5.38
N PHE A 95 11.75 -20.76 4.37
CA PHE A 95 10.98 -19.52 4.57
C PHE A 95 9.54 -19.84 4.98
N ILE A 96 9.13 -19.32 6.13
CA ILE A 96 7.76 -19.45 6.64
C ILE A 96 7.18 -18.06 6.87
N LEU A 97 6.17 -17.70 6.08
CA LEU A 97 5.32 -16.56 6.36
C LEU A 97 4.25 -16.98 7.39
N ARG A 98 4.30 -16.42 8.61
CA ARG A 98 3.38 -16.72 9.73
C ARG A 98 2.06 -15.96 9.66
N VAL A 99 1.82 -15.25 8.55
CA VAL A 99 0.59 -14.52 8.28
C VAL A 99 -0.45 -15.47 7.66
N PRO A 100 -1.68 -15.53 8.18
CA PRO A 100 -2.76 -16.33 7.59
C PRO A 100 -3.00 -16.00 6.11
N ASP A 101 -3.36 -17.00 5.29
CA ASP A 101 -3.62 -16.80 3.85
C ASP A 101 -4.79 -15.85 3.55
N ASP A 102 -5.73 -15.78 4.48
CA ASP A 102 -6.93 -14.96 4.42
C ASP A 102 -6.77 -13.61 5.16
N ALA A 103 -5.57 -13.30 5.65
CA ALA A 103 -5.31 -12.04 6.33
C ALA A 103 -5.61 -10.87 5.39
N ALA A 104 -6.51 -9.99 5.83
CA ALA A 104 -6.82 -8.78 5.10
C ALA A 104 -5.62 -7.82 5.09
N ASN A 105 -5.51 -6.99 4.04
CA ASN A 105 -4.63 -5.83 4.07
C ASN A 105 -4.96 -4.97 5.29
N PHE A 106 -3.93 -4.41 5.91
CA PHE A 106 -3.98 -3.66 7.16
C PHE A 106 -4.38 -4.49 8.38
N THR A 107 -4.19 -5.82 8.35
CA THR A 107 -4.27 -6.63 9.58
C THR A 107 -3.17 -6.20 10.56
N ARG A 108 -3.57 -5.87 11.80
CA ARG A 108 -2.69 -5.37 12.86
C ARG A 108 -2.02 -6.52 13.63
N TYR A 109 -0.73 -6.39 13.87
CA TYR A 109 0.06 -7.30 14.71
C TYR A 109 0.67 -6.55 15.91
N GLN A 110 0.74 -7.21 17.05
CA GLN A 110 1.27 -6.62 18.29
C GLN A 110 2.80 -6.79 18.38
N PRO A 111 3.50 -5.91 19.12
CA PRO A 111 4.92 -6.08 19.45
C PRO A 111 5.31 -7.52 19.82
N GLY A 112 6.43 -7.99 19.27
CA GLY A 112 6.97 -9.34 19.50
C GLY A 112 6.35 -10.46 18.64
N THR A 113 5.27 -10.19 17.90
CA THR A 113 4.67 -11.18 17.00
C THR A 113 5.64 -11.53 15.87
N VAL A 114 5.84 -12.83 15.61
CA VAL A 114 6.64 -13.31 14.47
C VAL A 114 5.81 -13.17 13.21
N ILE A 115 6.32 -12.44 12.22
CA ILE A 115 5.66 -12.29 10.92
C ILE A 115 6.19 -13.31 9.92
N TRP A 116 7.51 -13.50 9.90
CA TRP A 116 8.14 -14.54 9.09
C TRP A 116 9.47 -14.96 9.72
N GLU A 117 9.92 -16.16 9.37
CA GLU A 117 11.20 -16.71 9.81
C GLU A 117 11.76 -17.68 8.78
N ASP A 118 13.07 -17.91 8.85
CA ASP A 118 13.78 -19.00 8.19
C ASP A 118 14.84 -19.57 9.15
N LYS A 119 15.71 -20.46 8.67
CA LYS A 119 16.77 -21.06 9.51
C LYS A 119 17.82 -20.06 10.04
N ARG A 120 17.94 -18.88 9.43
CA ARG A 120 18.99 -17.89 9.73
C ARG A 120 18.47 -16.72 10.57
N THR A 121 17.24 -16.28 10.31
CA THR A 121 16.69 -15.09 10.94
C THR A 121 15.18 -15.16 11.10
N CYS A 122 14.63 -14.27 11.92
CA CYS A 122 13.19 -14.04 12.02
C CYS A 122 12.92 -12.55 12.08
N TYR A 123 11.80 -12.14 11.49
CA TYR A 123 11.27 -10.80 11.68
C TYR A 123 10.14 -10.83 12.69
N ARG A 124 10.27 -9.96 13.69
CA ARG A 124 9.27 -9.74 14.73
C ARG A 124 8.86 -8.28 14.71
N VAL A 125 7.56 -8.05 14.93
CA VAL A 125 7.02 -6.70 15.13
C VAL A 125 7.80 -6.01 16.24
N GLY A 126 8.22 -4.76 15.98
CA GLY A 126 9.03 -3.98 16.90
C GLY A 126 8.26 -3.48 18.13
N ASN A 127 8.61 -2.28 18.61
CA ASN A 127 8.07 -1.74 19.88
C ASN A 127 6.65 -1.17 19.78
N GLN A 128 6.09 -1.08 18.57
CA GLN A 128 4.73 -0.58 18.34
C GLN A 128 4.00 -1.51 17.38
N PRO A 129 2.65 -1.48 17.36
CA PRO A 129 1.89 -2.29 16.43
C PRO A 129 2.22 -1.97 14.97
N GLU A 130 2.30 -3.00 14.16
CA GLU A 130 2.53 -2.92 12.73
C GLU A 130 1.37 -3.53 11.96
N TYR A 131 1.25 -3.18 10.68
CA TYR A 131 0.16 -3.60 9.80
C TYR A 131 0.73 -4.23 8.55
N ILE A 132 0.15 -5.34 8.08
CA ILE A 132 0.62 -5.99 6.85
C ILE A 132 -0.17 -5.54 5.62
N VAL A 133 0.49 -5.42 4.46
CA VAL A 133 -0.16 -5.32 3.15
C VAL A 133 0.45 -6.26 2.13
N PHE A 134 -0.37 -6.67 1.15
CA PHE A 134 -0.04 -7.62 0.09
C PHE A 134 0.59 -8.93 0.59
N PRO A 135 0.07 -9.58 1.65
CA PRO A 135 0.60 -10.86 2.08
C PRO A 135 0.41 -11.90 0.96
N ASN A 136 1.51 -12.54 0.55
CA ASN A 136 1.49 -13.62 -0.43
C ASN A 136 2.63 -14.61 -0.15
N ARG A 137 2.29 -15.76 0.43
CA ARG A 137 3.27 -16.83 0.72
C ARG A 137 3.70 -17.63 -0.51
N ASN A 138 2.99 -17.52 -1.63
CA ASN A 138 3.21 -18.33 -2.83
C ASN A 138 4.18 -17.68 -3.84
N VAL A 139 4.87 -16.61 -3.44
CA VAL A 139 5.84 -15.95 -4.31
C VAL A 139 7.14 -16.76 -4.39
N PRO A 140 7.85 -16.78 -5.54
CA PRO A 140 9.15 -17.42 -5.65
C PRO A 140 10.20 -16.86 -4.69
N ALA A 141 11.27 -17.61 -4.46
CA ALA A 141 12.43 -17.12 -3.72
C ALA A 141 12.99 -15.83 -4.36
N GLY A 142 13.39 -14.88 -3.52
CA GLY A 142 13.86 -13.54 -3.92
C GLY A 142 12.74 -12.55 -4.26
N GLN A 143 11.47 -12.97 -4.26
CA GLN A 143 10.33 -12.09 -4.52
C GLN A 143 9.68 -11.61 -3.22
N ARG A 144 9.00 -10.46 -3.30
CA ARG A 144 8.32 -9.85 -2.15
C ARG A 144 7.05 -10.63 -1.79
N ALA A 145 6.97 -11.07 -0.53
CA ALA A 145 5.84 -11.76 0.06
C ALA A 145 4.91 -10.85 0.90
N GLY A 146 5.28 -9.58 1.10
CA GLY A 146 4.44 -8.58 1.78
C GLY A 146 5.23 -7.38 2.27
N LEU A 147 4.53 -6.42 2.88
CA LEU A 147 5.11 -5.23 3.50
C LEU A 147 4.55 -5.05 4.91
N MET A 148 5.40 -4.66 5.85
CA MET A 148 5.00 -4.22 7.19
C MET A 148 5.03 -2.71 7.27
N LEU A 149 4.00 -2.16 7.91
CA LEU A 149 3.72 -0.73 7.95
C LEU A 149 3.54 -0.24 9.39
N ILE A 150 3.87 1.03 9.62
CA ILE A 150 3.41 1.79 10.77
C ILE A 150 2.63 3.03 10.31
N PRO A 151 1.66 3.53 11.07
CA PRO A 151 1.05 4.83 10.80
C PRO A 151 2.09 5.94 10.88
N GLU A 152 2.09 6.85 9.91
CA GLU A 152 2.89 8.06 9.94
C GLU A 152 2.13 9.13 10.71
N ARG A 153 2.74 9.72 11.74
CA ARG A 153 2.10 10.81 12.48
C ARG A 153 2.12 12.05 11.60
N GLN A 154 0.94 12.57 11.25
CA GLN A 154 0.83 13.91 10.67
C GLN A 154 1.14 14.93 11.76
N SER A 155 2.36 15.48 11.75
CA SER A 155 2.78 16.62 12.57
C SER A 155 2.30 17.93 11.98
#